data_AF-A0A848IF52-F1
#
_entry.id   AF-A0A848IF52-F1
#
_cell.length_a   1.000
_cell.length_b   1.000
_cell.length_c   1.000
_cell.angle_alpha   90.00
_cell.angle_beta   90.00
_cell.angle_gamma   90.00
#
_symmetry.space_group_name_H-M   'P 1'
#
loop_
_entity.id
_entity.type
_entity.pdbx_description
1 polymer ?
#
loop_
_entity_poly.entity_id
_entity_poly.type
_entity_poly.pdbx_seq_one_letter_code
_entity_poly.pdbx_strand_id
1 'polypeptide(L)'
;MDNLNICALREFTISTVRKAKSVSGAKISVSLNIGPEDEIAAYMLSVTNSVKYAKMHSPARIKRSDEQAIRDPKQIEKILIACSASNLPSLQNALALNSSMFRDLKFVRHFYAHRNLDTFTKAATNAASLGVLNLDHPDKILLHVMSGKTHSVIEEWLADAKIFYEYLMQ
;
A
#
# COMPACT_ATOMS: atom_id res chain seq x y z
N MET A 1 4.65 8.87 5.86
CA MET A 1 3.50 8.09 5.38
C MET A 1 3.88 6.96 4.42
N ASP A 2 4.65 7.17 3.34
CA ASP A 2 4.96 6.07 2.40
C ASP A 2 5.63 4.85 3.05
N ASN A 3 6.67 5.06 3.87
CA ASN A 3 7.32 3.95 4.58
C ASN A 3 6.38 3.24 5.55
N LEU A 4 5.50 3.99 6.24
CA LEU A 4 4.49 3.40 7.12
C LEU A 4 3.57 2.48 6.31
N ASN A 5 3.11 2.93 5.15
CA ASN A 5 2.24 2.15 4.28
C ASN A 5 2.92 0.87 3.77
N ILE A 6 4.16 0.99 3.27
CA ILE A 6 4.94 -0.17 2.80
C ILE A 6 5.12 -1.19 3.91
N CYS A 7 5.52 -0.75 5.11
CA CYS A 7 5.70 -1.64 6.25
C CYS A 7 4.37 -2.27 6.68
N ALA A 8 3.30 -1.49 6.83
CA ALA A 8 2.00 -2.00 7.26
C ALA A 8 1.43 -3.06 6.31
N LEU A 9 1.45 -2.81 5.00
CA LEU A 9 0.96 -3.76 4.00
C LEU A 9 1.81 -5.04 3.95
N ARG A 10 3.14 -4.90 4.09
CA ARG A 10 4.05 -6.04 4.17
C ARG A 10 3.76 -6.90 5.40
N GLU A 11 3.73 -6.30 6.58
CA GLU A 11 3.52 -7.02 7.84
C GLU A 11 2.12 -7.66 7.90
N PHE A 12 1.10 -6.98 7.39
CA PHE A 12 -0.23 -7.55 7.24
C PHE A 12 -0.23 -8.81 6.35
N THR A 13 0.48 -8.77 5.22
CA THR A 13 0.57 -9.91 4.31
C THR A 13 1.30 -11.09 4.94
N ILE A 14 2.46 -10.83 5.55
CA ILE A 14 3.25 -11.86 6.22
C ILE A 14 2.44 -12.50 7.35
N SER A 15 1.76 -11.69 8.17
CA SER A 15 0.90 -12.17 9.26
C SER A 15 -0.27 -13.01 8.75
N THR A 16 -0.88 -12.61 7.63
CA THR A 16 -1.93 -13.36 6.93
C THR A 16 -1.43 -14.73 6.48
N VAL A 17 -0.29 -14.78 5.78
CA VAL A 17 0.31 -16.04 5.29
C VAL A 17 0.72 -16.94 6.46
N ARG A 18 1.16 -16.36 7.58
CA ARG A 18 1.48 -17.08 8.83
C ARG A 18 0.26 -17.52 9.64
N LYS A 19 -0.96 -17.30 9.14
CA LYS A 19 -2.21 -17.73 9.81
C LYS A 19 -2.35 -17.09 11.21
N ALA A 20 -1.97 -15.82 11.32
CA ALA A 20 -2.13 -15.05 12.55
C ALA A 20 -3.61 -14.96 12.96
N LYS A 21 -3.85 -14.59 14.22
CA LYS A 21 -5.21 -14.28 14.69
C LYS A 21 -5.59 -12.86 14.30
N SER A 22 -6.83 -12.66 13.87
CA SER A 22 -7.42 -11.33 13.70
C SER A 22 -7.64 -10.65 15.05
N VAL A 23 -8.05 -9.37 15.03
CA VAL A 23 -8.40 -8.62 16.24
C VAL A 23 -9.55 -9.27 17.01
N SER A 24 -10.49 -9.93 16.31
CA SER A 24 -11.58 -10.72 16.92
C SER A 24 -11.12 -12.07 17.49
N GLY A 25 -9.85 -12.42 17.35
CA GLY A 25 -9.27 -13.68 17.83
C GLY A 25 -9.47 -14.86 16.88
N ALA A 26 -10.17 -14.67 15.75
CA ALA A 26 -10.35 -15.69 14.72
C ALA A 26 -9.02 -15.99 14.03
N LYS A 27 -8.69 -17.27 13.87
CA LYS A 27 -7.45 -17.67 13.20
C LYS A 27 -7.62 -17.54 11.69
N ILE A 28 -6.73 -16.81 11.03
CA ILE A 28 -6.71 -16.71 9.57
C ILE A 28 -6.32 -18.07 8.97
N SER A 29 -7.05 -18.52 7.95
CA SER A 29 -6.69 -19.69 7.15
C SER A 29 -6.19 -19.26 5.77
N VAL A 30 -5.17 -19.94 5.28
CA VAL A 30 -4.65 -19.84 3.91
C VAL A 30 -4.42 -21.25 3.37
N SER A 31 -4.55 -21.44 2.06
CA SER A 31 -4.35 -22.73 1.37
C SER A 31 -2.87 -23.15 1.33
N LEU A 32 -1.95 -22.22 1.58
CA LEU A 32 -0.51 -22.45 1.52
C LEU A 32 0.07 -22.83 2.89
N ASN A 33 1.22 -23.50 2.85
CA ASN A 33 2.06 -23.76 4.01
C ASN A 33 3.50 -23.36 3.68
N ILE A 34 3.81 -22.08 3.89
CA ILE A 34 5.13 -21.49 3.60
C ILE A 34 5.82 -21.24 4.94
N GLY A 35 7.11 -21.59 5.02
CA GLY A 35 7.85 -21.56 6.28
C GLY A 35 8.41 -20.17 6.64
N PRO A 36 9.69 -19.89 6.39
CA PRO A 36 10.34 -18.66 6.84
C PRO A 36 9.98 -17.45 5.98
N GLU A 37 10.32 -16.26 6.49
CA GLU A 37 9.93 -14.97 5.91
C GLU A 37 10.45 -14.73 4.49
N ASP A 38 11.65 -15.24 4.19
CA ASP A 38 12.29 -15.12 2.88
C ASP A 38 11.58 -15.95 1.80
N GLU A 39 10.96 -17.08 2.16
CA GLU A 39 10.09 -17.87 1.30
C GLU A 39 8.75 -17.16 1.08
N ILE A 40 8.18 -16.55 2.13
CA ILE A 40 6.95 -15.74 2.00
C ILE A 40 7.22 -14.54 1.07
N ALA A 41 8.36 -13.88 1.24
CA ALA A 41 8.79 -12.79 0.38
C ALA A 41 8.93 -13.22 -1.09
N ALA A 42 9.50 -14.41 -1.34
CA ALA A 42 9.62 -14.97 -2.69
C ALA A 42 8.24 -15.26 -3.31
N TYR A 43 7.31 -15.81 -2.51
CA TYR A 43 5.92 -16.02 -2.92
C TYR A 43 5.19 -14.69 -3.22
N MET A 44 5.32 -13.69 -2.35
CA MET A 44 4.75 -12.36 -2.60
C MET A 44 5.30 -11.74 -3.89
N LEU A 45 6.60 -11.91 -4.16
CA LEU A 45 7.24 -11.42 -5.38
C LEU A 45 6.72 -12.15 -6.63
N SER A 46 6.53 -13.47 -6.57
CA SER A 46 6.02 -14.24 -7.70
C SER A 46 4.61 -13.82 -8.12
N VAL A 47 3.78 -13.41 -7.16
CA VAL A 47 2.42 -12.92 -7.40
C VAL A 47 2.41 -11.45 -7.86
N THR A 48 3.18 -10.58 -7.20
CA THR A 48 3.12 -9.13 -7.44
C THR A 48 3.97 -8.67 -8.62
N ASN A 49 5.05 -9.38 -8.92
CA ASN A 49 5.98 -9.05 -10.00
C ASN A 49 6.64 -10.32 -10.57
N SER A 50 5.81 -11.13 -11.25
CA SER A 50 6.23 -12.39 -11.87
C SER A 50 7.40 -12.23 -12.85
N VAL A 51 7.51 -11.08 -13.52
CA VAL A 51 8.63 -10.77 -14.42
C VAL A 51 9.94 -10.64 -13.65
N LYS A 52 9.97 -9.89 -12.53
CA LYS A 52 11.17 -9.79 -11.68
C LYS A 52 11.50 -11.15 -11.08
N TYR A 53 10.50 -11.89 -10.61
CA TYR A 53 10.68 -13.24 -10.07
C TYR A 53 11.34 -14.19 -11.10
N ALA A 54 10.84 -14.21 -12.33
CA ALA A 54 11.41 -15.02 -13.41
C ALA A 54 12.84 -14.59 -13.79
N LYS A 55 13.12 -13.27 -13.82
CA LYS A 55 14.48 -12.75 -14.06
C LYS A 55 15.48 -13.15 -12.98
N MET A 56 15.00 -13.41 -11.76
CA MET A 56 15.80 -13.94 -10.65
C MET A 56 15.90 -15.46 -10.67
N HIS A 57 15.48 -16.12 -11.77
CA HIS A 57 15.42 -17.58 -11.91
C HIS A 57 14.50 -18.27 -10.89
N SER A 58 13.36 -17.65 -10.59
CA SER A 58 12.32 -18.21 -9.72
C SER A 58 12.86 -18.68 -8.35
N PRO A 59 13.49 -17.77 -7.59
CA PRO A 59 14.18 -18.13 -6.37
C PRO A 59 13.20 -18.63 -5.30
N ALA A 60 13.55 -19.70 -4.59
CA ALA A 60 12.73 -20.18 -3.46
C ALA A 60 12.70 -19.21 -2.27
N ARG A 61 13.74 -18.38 -2.14
CA ARG A 61 13.94 -17.42 -1.05
C ARG A 61 14.51 -16.13 -1.61
N ILE A 62 14.05 -14.97 -1.13
CA ILE A 62 14.63 -13.68 -1.49
C ILE A 62 15.04 -12.89 -0.25
N LYS A 63 16.09 -12.07 -0.40
CA LYS A 63 16.51 -11.14 0.66
C LYS A 63 15.52 -10.00 0.77
N ARG A 64 15.45 -9.39 1.95
CA ARG A 64 14.60 -8.22 2.20
C ARG A 64 14.89 -7.04 1.26
N SER A 65 16.13 -6.85 0.84
CA SER A 65 16.52 -5.83 -0.15
C SER A 65 15.91 -6.06 -1.54
N ASP A 66 15.59 -7.32 -1.86
CA ASP A 66 15.08 -7.74 -3.17
C ASP A 66 13.55 -7.83 -3.18
N GLU A 67 12.90 -7.66 -2.03
CA GLU A 67 11.45 -7.63 -1.92
C GLU A 67 10.82 -6.54 -2.80
N GLN A 68 9.64 -6.83 -3.33
CA GLN A 68 8.83 -5.84 -4.01
C GLN A 68 8.25 -4.89 -2.96
N ALA A 69 8.58 -3.60 -3.06
CA ALA A 69 7.95 -2.59 -2.22
C ALA A 69 6.48 -2.38 -2.63
N ILE A 70 5.55 -2.95 -1.86
CA ILE A 70 4.11 -2.85 -2.11
C ILE A 70 3.59 -1.54 -1.52
N ARG A 71 3.03 -0.68 -2.39
CA ARG A 71 2.45 0.62 -2.03
C ARG A 71 0.95 0.71 -2.27
N ASP A 72 0.45 -0.13 -3.17
CA ASP A 72 -0.95 -0.21 -3.54
C ASP A 72 -1.56 -1.45 -2.87
N PRO A 73 -2.54 -1.30 -1.96
CA PRO A 73 -3.18 -2.43 -1.31
C PRO A 73 -3.86 -3.41 -2.28
N LYS A 74 -4.18 -3.01 -3.53
CA LYS A 74 -4.67 -3.94 -4.56
C LYS A 74 -3.65 -5.01 -4.95
N GLN A 75 -2.36 -4.77 -4.73
CA GLN A 75 -1.35 -5.82 -4.93
C GLN A 75 -1.43 -6.90 -3.84
N ILE A 76 -1.84 -6.51 -2.63
CA ILE A 76 -2.06 -7.43 -1.51
C ILE A 76 -3.29 -8.31 -1.80
N GLU A 77 -4.34 -7.74 -2.40
CA GLU A 77 -5.53 -8.47 -2.81
C GLU A 77 -5.17 -9.66 -3.72
N LYS A 78 -4.27 -9.46 -4.69
CA LYS A 78 -3.79 -10.54 -5.56
C LYS A 78 -3.13 -11.67 -4.78
N ILE A 79 -2.34 -11.35 -3.76
CA ILE A 79 -1.66 -12.33 -2.89
C ILE A 79 -2.69 -13.11 -2.09
N LEU A 80 -3.64 -12.42 -1.45
CA LEU A 80 -4.67 -13.05 -0.62
C LEU A 80 -5.60 -13.95 -1.45
N ILE A 81 -5.95 -13.54 -2.67
CA ILE A 81 -6.66 -14.41 -3.63
C ILE A 81 -5.83 -15.64 -3.95
N ALA A 82 -4.55 -15.46 -4.30
CA ALA A 82 -3.67 -16.55 -4.70
C ALA A 82 -3.41 -17.58 -3.58
N CYS A 83 -3.49 -17.17 -2.30
CA CYS A 83 -3.36 -18.05 -1.15
C CYS A 83 -4.69 -18.40 -0.46
N SER A 84 -5.83 -18.06 -1.09
CA SER A 84 -7.18 -18.32 -0.57
C SER A 84 -7.35 -17.88 0.90
N ALA A 85 -6.89 -16.67 1.23
CA ALA A 85 -6.92 -16.17 2.59
C ALA A 85 -8.33 -15.86 3.09
N SER A 86 -8.67 -16.34 4.28
CA SER A 86 -10.00 -16.13 4.88
C SER A 86 -10.32 -14.68 5.23
N ASN A 87 -9.30 -13.82 5.38
CA ASN A 87 -9.44 -12.39 5.66
C ASN A 87 -9.45 -11.50 4.41
N LEU A 88 -9.54 -12.10 3.21
CA LEU A 88 -9.75 -11.34 1.97
C LEU A 88 -10.96 -10.38 2.06
N PRO A 89 -12.11 -10.74 2.64
CA PRO A 89 -13.24 -9.81 2.79
C PRO A 89 -12.89 -8.56 3.59
N SER A 90 -12.07 -8.65 4.63
CA SER A 90 -11.62 -7.49 5.43
C SER A 90 -10.84 -6.49 4.56
N LEU A 91 -9.92 -6.99 3.71
CA LEU A 91 -9.20 -6.16 2.75
C LEU A 91 -10.14 -5.55 1.70
N GLN A 92 -11.10 -6.31 1.19
CA GLN A 92 -12.07 -5.81 0.19
C GLN A 92 -12.95 -4.71 0.77
N ASN A 93 -13.40 -4.85 2.02
CA ASN A 93 -14.13 -3.81 2.74
C ASN A 93 -13.27 -2.56 2.94
N ALA A 94 -11.99 -2.71 3.32
CA ALA A 94 -11.06 -1.60 3.44
C ALA A 94 -10.82 -0.89 2.09
N LEU A 95 -10.69 -1.64 0.99
CA LEU A 95 -10.55 -1.09 -0.37
C LEU A 95 -11.81 -0.36 -0.84
N ALA A 96 -12.99 -0.81 -0.42
CA ALA A 96 -14.28 -0.18 -0.77
C ALA A 96 -14.44 1.24 -0.20
N LEU A 97 -13.65 1.61 0.82
CA LEU A 97 -13.56 2.99 1.31
C LEU A 97 -13.02 3.96 0.25
N ASN A 98 -12.39 3.45 -0.82
CA ASN A 98 -11.91 4.21 -1.96
C ASN A 98 -11.06 5.44 -1.59
N SER A 99 -10.18 5.28 -0.59
CA SER A 99 -9.31 6.37 -0.14
C SER A 99 -8.43 6.87 -1.28
N SER A 100 -8.42 8.19 -1.45
CA SER A 100 -7.57 8.88 -2.41
C SER A 100 -6.10 8.86 -2.02
N MET A 101 -5.79 8.60 -0.74
CA MET A 101 -4.43 8.61 -0.19
C MET A 101 -3.47 7.75 -1.02
N PHE A 102 -3.82 6.48 -1.29
CA PHE A 102 -2.89 5.56 -1.97
C PHE A 102 -2.58 5.98 -3.42
N ARG A 103 -3.55 6.60 -4.09
CA ARG A 103 -3.41 7.12 -5.46
C ARG A 103 -2.54 8.37 -5.46
N ASP A 104 -2.84 9.31 -4.56
CA ASP A 104 -2.33 10.68 -4.64
C ASP A 104 -0.97 10.83 -3.94
N LEU A 105 -0.70 10.03 -2.90
CA LEU A 105 0.60 9.98 -2.21
C LEU A 105 1.76 9.64 -3.15
N LYS A 106 1.48 8.87 -4.23
CA LYS A 106 2.49 8.51 -5.24
C LYS A 106 3.16 9.73 -5.85
N PHE A 107 2.42 10.79 -6.14
CA PHE A 107 2.95 11.96 -6.83
C PHE A 107 3.86 12.78 -5.92
N VAL A 108 3.43 13.02 -4.68
CA VAL A 108 4.24 13.71 -3.66
C VAL A 108 5.53 12.94 -3.39
N ARG A 109 5.45 11.62 -3.23
CA ARG A 109 6.63 10.76 -3.07
C ARG A 109 7.59 10.84 -4.26
N HIS A 110 7.07 10.74 -5.49
CA HIS A 110 7.90 10.77 -6.70
C HIS A 110 8.67 12.08 -6.81
N PHE A 111 8.04 13.21 -6.51
CA PHE A 111 8.74 14.49 -6.42
C PHE A 111 9.87 14.43 -5.39
N TYR A 112 9.62 13.95 -4.17
CA TYR A 112 10.67 13.90 -3.15
C TYR A 112 11.83 12.96 -3.47
N ALA A 113 11.58 11.89 -4.23
CA ALA A 113 12.59 10.94 -4.65
C ALA A 113 13.52 11.46 -5.76
N HIS A 114 13.03 12.32 -6.65
CA HIS A 114 13.78 12.74 -7.85
C HIS A 114 14.03 14.25 -7.96
N ARG A 115 13.15 15.07 -7.39
CA ARG A 115 13.22 16.54 -7.30
C ARG A 115 13.54 17.21 -8.64
N ASN A 116 12.75 16.87 -9.66
CA ASN A 116 12.94 17.38 -11.02
C ASN A 116 11.63 17.94 -11.61
N LEU A 117 11.74 18.65 -12.74
CA LEU A 117 10.61 19.30 -13.40
C LEU A 117 9.49 18.31 -13.76
N ASP A 118 9.82 17.12 -14.27
CA ASP A 118 8.83 16.10 -14.63
C ASP A 118 7.98 15.65 -13.42
N THR A 119 8.63 15.30 -12.32
CA THR A 119 7.94 14.88 -11.10
C THR A 119 7.17 16.02 -10.44
N PHE A 120 7.66 17.26 -10.54
CA PHE A 120 6.93 18.45 -10.13
C PHE A 120 5.67 18.65 -10.97
N THR A 121 5.76 18.61 -12.30
CA THR A 121 4.60 18.76 -13.20
C THR A 121 3.53 17.70 -12.90
N LYS A 122 3.93 16.44 -12.67
CA LYS A 122 3.00 15.38 -12.27
C LYS A 122 2.34 15.66 -10.92
N ALA A 123 3.10 16.16 -9.94
CA ALA A 123 2.55 16.57 -8.65
C ALA A 123 1.59 17.76 -8.80
N ALA A 124 1.90 18.75 -9.63
CA ALA A 124 1.05 19.91 -9.90
C ALA A 124 -0.26 19.53 -10.61
N THR A 125 -0.21 18.63 -11.60
CA THR A 125 -1.42 18.10 -12.24
C THR A 125 -2.31 17.36 -11.24
N ASN A 126 -1.73 16.56 -10.34
CA ASN A 126 -2.50 15.93 -9.28
C ASN A 126 -3.00 16.94 -8.24
N ALA A 127 -2.27 18.02 -7.97
CA ALA A 127 -2.69 19.07 -7.06
C ALA A 127 -3.97 19.76 -7.55
N ALA A 128 -4.10 19.96 -8.86
CA ALA A 128 -5.29 20.57 -9.47
C ALA A 128 -6.57 19.74 -9.24
N SER A 129 -6.49 18.40 -9.21
CA SER A 129 -7.66 17.55 -8.89
C SER A 129 -8.08 17.64 -7.42
N LEU A 130 -7.20 18.13 -6.56
CA LEU A 130 -7.44 18.42 -5.15
C LEU A 130 -7.82 19.90 -4.91
N GLY A 131 -8.01 20.69 -5.97
CA GLY A 131 -8.36 22.12 -5.87
C GLY A 131 -7.18 23.05 -5.59
N VAL A 132 -5.94 22.54 -5.60
CA VAL A 132 -4.74 23.36 -5.41
C VAL A 132 -4.30 23.95 -6.74
N LEU A 133 -4.50 25.26 -6.92
CA LEU A 133 -4.07 26.00 -8.10
C LEU A 133 -2.72 26.68 -7.86
N ASN A 134 -1.93 26.88 -8.93
CA ASN A 134 -0.64 27.57 -8.90
C ASN A 134 0.34 27.01 -7.85
N LEU A 135 0.49 25.68 -7.86
CA LEU A 135 1.45 25.01 -6.98
C LEU A 135 2.88 25.49 -7.27
N ASP A 136 3.57 25.99 -6.25
CA ASP A 136 4.99 26.33 -6.28
C ASP A 136 5.87 25.29 -5.56
N HIS A 137 5.31 24.55 -4.60
CA HIS A 137 5.96 23.43 -3.94
C HIS A 137 4.97 22.34 -3.52
N PRO A 138 5.28 21.03 -3.68
CA PRO A 138 4.38 19.94 -3.33
C PRO A 138 3.94 19.87 -1.86
N ASP A 139 4.66 20.50 -0.93
CA ASP A 139 4.21 20.62 0.47
C ASP A 139 2.90 21.39 0.60
N LYS A 140 2.66 22.35 -0.30
CA LYS A 140 1.39 23.08 -0.31
C LYS A 140 0.22 22.18 -0.65
N ILE A 141 0.43 21.05 -1.34
CA ILE A 141 -0.62 20.05 -1.55
C ILE A 141 -1.06 19.48 -0.20
N LEU A 142 -0.09 19.09 0.64
CA LEU A 142 -0.36 18.43 1.91
C LEU A 142 -1.05 19.36 2.92
N LEU A 143 -0.69 20.64 2.91
CA LEU A 143 -1.23 21.65 3.82
C LEU A 143 -2.52 22.30 3.31
N HIS A 144 -2.92 22.02 2.06
CA HIS A 144 -4.12 22.63 1.50
C HIS A 144 -5.39 22.06 2.12
N VAL A 145 -6.34 22.94 2.41
CA VAL A 145 -7.71 22.56 2.80
C VAL A 145 -8.57 22.57 1.55
N MET A 146 -9.04 21.39 1.14
CA MET A 146 -9.88 21.25 -0.06
C MET A 146 -11.21 21.97 0.13
N SER A 147 -11.75 22.55 -0.95
CA SER A 147 -13.05 23.25 -0.88
C SER A 147 -14.15 22.32 -0.34
N GLY A 148 -14.91 22.82 0.64
CA GLY A 148 -15.96 22.05 1.31
C GLY A 148 -15.46 21.10 2.41
N LYS A 149 -14.16 21.08 2.70
CA LYS A 149 -13.56 20.32 3.82
C LYS A 149 -13.09 21.25 4.93
N THR A 150 -13.02 20.71 6.13
CA THR A 150 -12.51 21.41 7.33
C THR A 150 -11.05 21.09 7.64
N HIS A 151 -10.48 20.12 6.93
CA HIS A 151 -9.17 19.54 7.21
C HIS A 151 -8.25 19.65 6.00
N SER A 152 -6.95 19.72 6.28
CA SER A 152 -5.92 19.66 5.25
C SER A 152 -5.84 18.26 4.62
N VAL A 153 -5.28 18.17 3.40
CA VAL A 153 -5.08 16.89 2.70
C VAL A 153 -4.34 15.87 3.56
N ILE A 154 -3.31 16.30 4.31
CA ILE A 154 -2.56 15.38 5.17
C ILE A 154 -3.40 14.86 6.35
N GLU A 155 -4.24 15.69 6.95
CA GLU A 155 -5.13 15.28 8.04
C GLU A 155 -6.19 14.31 7.53
N GLU A 156 -6.77 14.56 6.35
CA GLU A 156 -7.70 13.62 5.71
C GLU A 156 -7.03 12.29 5.40
N TRP A 157 -5.81 12.30 4.85
CA TRP A 157 -5.07 11.06 4.58
C TRP A 157 -4.73 10.28 5.85
N LEU A 158 -4.41 10.95 6.96
CA LEU A 158 -4.17 10.28 8.24
C LEU A 158 -5.45 9.64 8.79
N ALA A 159 -6.59 10.32 8.66
CA ALA A 159 -7.90 9.78 9.04
C ALA A 159 -8.29 8.57 8.16
N ASP A 160 -8.11 8.70 6.84
CA ASP A 160 -8.32 7.62 5.88
C ASP A 160 -7.42 6.41 6.17
N ALA A 161 -6.14 6.63 6.42
CA ALA A 161 -5.19 5.58 6.76
C ALA A 161 -5.63 4.83 8.03
N LYS A 162 -6.05 5.58 9.06
CA LYS A 162 -6.54 4.99 10.32
C LYS A 162 -7.74 4.08 10.05
N ILE A 163 -8.77 4.59 9.38
CA ILE A 163 -9.98 3.81 9.09
C ILE A 163 -9.63 2.60 8.21
N PHE A 164 -8.81 2.79 7.18
CA PHE A 164 -8.38 1.72 6.29
C PHE A 164 -7.71 0.57 7.06
N TYR A 165 -6.74 0.88 7.92
CA TYR A 165 -6.04 -0.16 8.70
C TYR A 165 -6.91 -0.77 9.80
N GLU A 166 -7.87 -0.03 10.36
CA GLU A 166 -8.87 -0.60 11.28
C GLU A 166 -9.71 -1.67 10.58
N TYR A 167 -10.25 -1.38 9.39
CA TYR A 167 -10.98 -2.38 8.59
C TYR A 167 -10.11 -3.54 8.16
N LEU A 168 -8.84 -3.27 7.80
CA LEU A 168 -7.91 -4.30 7.35
C LEU A 168 -7.64 -5.36 8.43
N MET A 169 -7.68 -4.97 9.71
CA MET A 169 -7.30 -5.82 10.84
C MET A 169 -8.48 -6.56 11.50
N GLN A 170 -9.72 -6.31 11.04
CA GLN A 170 -10.93 -7.02 11.49
C GLN A 170 -10.91 -8.50 11.08
#